data_AF-A0A1X0YH72-F1
#
_entry.id   AF-A0A1X0YH72-F1
#
_cell.length_a   1.000
_cell.length_b   1.000
_cell.length_c   1.000
_cell.angle_alpha   90.00
_cell.angle_beta   90.00
_cell.angle_gamma   90.00
#
_symmetry.space_group_name_H-M   'P 1'
#
loop_
_entity.id
_entity.type
_entity.pdbx_description
1 polymer ?
#
loop_
_entity_poly.entity_id
_entity_poly.type
_entity_poly.pdbx_seq_one_letter_code
_entity_poly.pdbx_strand_id
1 'polypeptide(L)'
;MNGVFGVFFGTFLIGLREGLEATLIVSIVAAFLTRNGRSPLPMFVGVALAVLISIAVGVGLDLFSAALPQVQQEMMETVINALAVAFVTSMIVWMNRNAGRLKGELEREAQQALNRGGALALVVMAFLAVLKEGFETSVFLLAAAQTSHGNRWFAVLGGAMGIGASTAVGIGLYFGGLKLNLGRFFRITGVFLVLIAAGLVLGALRTAHEAGWVTLGQQQLLDLSTWIPRQSVLGALLAGVFGIPTDPRLIEVLGWLLYALPVLIIFLWPPGLAAAPRTRCRLLVATSAVLIIVAAMLTIAGPAAGTPPGPHARTVTDQAGHTARVWLNVEPRGRTLVVAEDGSPTVHCIPLAPAGDQIVNGLPVQRWQAPEAAGADGAPDVTLDQLRSMTGGRLPVGLAPGRTPGPFLGQWATTTVYTVLVHGDSVVSAQATSNRTALLTGGGLTGAKTVSLGGLPTDWTTSGPEDRATVANIVAGARNRGDRQLWHVWLPLVLAGFAFASAWSAIASVRISSKQRDEGKSVDGESHRSSSVPVS
;
A
#
# COMPACT_ATOMS: atom_id res chain seq x y z
N MET A 1 -15.77 -11.71 -15.11
CA MET A 1 -15.73 -13.19 -14.96
C MET A 1 -14.34 -13.79 -15.10
N ASN A 2 -13.31 -13.07 -15.58
CA ASN A 2 -12.06 -13.74 -15.96
C ASN A 2 -11.04 -13.88 -14.80
N GLY A 3 -11.00 -12.97 -13.81
CA GLY A 3 -10.03 -13.06 -12.67
C GLY A 3 -10.31 -14.23 -11.72
N VAL A 4 -11.48 -14.83 -11.91
CA VAL A 4 -12.02 -15.97 -11.18
C VAL A 4 -11.18 -17.23 -11.37
N PHE A 5 -10.67 -17.46 -12.59
CA PHE A 5 -9.94 -18.69 -12.91
C PHE A 5 -8.59 -18.78 -12.21
N GLY A 6 -7.90 -17.65 -12.06
CA GLY A 6 -6.59 -17.69 -11.44
C GLY A 6 -6.66 -17.81 -9.91
N VAL A 7 -7.65 -17.19 -9.26
CA VAL A 7 -7.93 -17.42 -7.83
C VAL A 7 -8.27 -18.88 -7.59
N PHE A 8 -9.16 -19.45 -8.41
CA PHE A 8 -9.52 -20.86 -8.35
C PHE A 8 -8.30 -21.77 -8.53
N PHE A 9 -7.43 -21.47 -9.51
CA PHE A 9 -6.23 -22.26 -9.75
C PHE A 9 -5.20 -22.13 -8.61
N GLY A 10 -5.04 -20.92 -8.06
CA GLY A 10 -4.17 -20.67 -6.92
C GLY A 10 -4.61 -21.45 -5.67
N THR A 11 -5.89 -21.35 -5.32
CA THR A 11 -6.44 -22.10 -4.17
C THR A 11 -6.51 -23.60 -4.44
N PHE A 12 -6.71 -24.03 -5.68
CA PHE A 12 -6.58 -25.43 -6.09
C PHE A 12 -5.18 -25.98 -5.82
N LEU A 13 -4.13 -25.25 -6.20
CA LEU A 13 -2.75 -25.69 -5.97
C LEU A 13 -2.40 -25.73 -4.48
N ILE A 14 -2.89 -24.77 -3.70
CA ILE A 14 -2.74 -24.77 -2.24
C ILE A 14 -3.45 -26.00 -1.65
N GLY A 15 -4.75 -26.18 -1.93
CA GLY A 15 -5.52 -27.31 -1.42
C GLY A 15 -4.99 -28.68 -1.87
N LEU A 16 -4.48 -28.77 -3.10
CA LEU A 16 -3.84 -29.96 -3.63
C LEU A 16 -2.56 -30.31 -2.87
N ARG A 17 -1.76 -29.32 -2.50
CA ARG A 17 -0.49 -29.53 -1.80
C ARG A 17 -0.73 -29.92 -0.35
N GLU A 18 -1.42 -29.08 0.42
CA GLU A 18 -1.67 -29.35 1.84
C GLU A 18 -2.52 -30.61 2.00
N GLY A 19 -3.50 -30.78 1.12
CA GLY A 19 -4.30 -31.98 1.05
C GLY A 19 -3.49 -33.24 0.73
N LEU A 20 -2.41 -33.15 -0.06
CA LEU A 20 -1.56 -34.31 -0.39
C LEU A 20 -0.66 -34.68 0.77
N GLU A 21 -0.13 -33.71 1.51
CA GLU A 21 0.63 -33.97 2.74
C GLU A 21 -0.26 -34.67 3.78
N ALA A 22 -1.47 -34.14 4.02
CA ALA A 22 -2.45 -34.74 4.92
C ALA A 22 -2.90 -36.15 4.48
N THR A 23 -3.29 -36.33 3.21
CA THR A 23 -3.76 -37.64 2.70
C THR A 23 -2.65 -38.67 2.62
N LEU A 24 -1.39 -38.26 2.40
CA LEU A 24 -0.26 -39.17 2.42
C LEU A 24 -0.05 -39.74 3.83
N ILE A 25 -0.07 -38.89 4.87
CA ILE A 25 0.01 -39.34 6.27
C ILE A 25 -1.16 -40.27 6.62
N VAL A 26 -2.39 -39.87 6.29
CA VAL A 26 -3.59 -40.68 6.54
C VAL A 26 -3.53 -42.03 5.80
N SER A 27 -3.08 -42.05 4.55
CA SER A 27 -2.97 -43.30 3.77
C SER A 27 -1.92 -44.26 4.33
N ILE A 28 -0.79 -43.74 4.82
CA ILE A 28 0.26 -44.54 5.45
C ILE A 28 -0.25 -45.11 6.78
N VAL A 29 -0.87 -44.29 7.62
CA VAL A 29 -1.42 -44.75 8.90
C VAL A 29 -2.57 -45.75 8.69
N ALA A 30 -3.44 -45.52 7.70
CA ALA A 30 -4.50 -46.44 7.33
C ALA A 30 -3.94 -47.78 6.87
N ALA A 31 -2.98 -47.77 5.93
CA ALA A 31 -2.33 -48.99 5.44
C ALA A 31 -1.65 -49.76 6.58
N PHE A 32 -1.06 -49.02 7.53
CA PHE A 32 -0.39 -49.58 8.69
C PHE A 32 -1.38 -50.22 9.70
N LEU A 33 -2.52 -49.58 9.99
CA LEU A 33 -3.56 -50.16 10.86
C LEU A 33 -4.16 -51.42 10.23
N THR A 34 -4.48 -51.37 8.94
CA THR A 34 -5.05 -52.50 8.19
C THR A 34 -4.08 -53.68 8.14
N ARG A 35 -2.78 -53.43 7.92
CA ARG A 35 -1.74 -54.47 7.89
C ARG A 35 -1.50 -55.15 9.24
N ASN A 36 -1.80 -54.48 10.35
CA ASN A 36 -1.69 -55.01 11.71
C ASN A 36 -3.01 -55.55 12.27
N GLY A 37 -4.03 -55.76 11.42
CA GLY A 37 -5.33 -56.33 11.83
C GLY A 37 -6.17 -55.43 12.73
N ARG A 38 -5.90 -54.11 12.76
CA ARG A 38 -6.67 -53.12 13.52
C ARG A 38 -7.59 -52.36 12.58
N SER A 39 -8.82 -52.06 13.03
CA SER A 39 -9.76 -51.26 12.24
C SER A 39 -9.26 -49.82 12.08
N PRO A 40 -9.25 -49.25 10.86
CA PRO A 40 -8.89 -47.85 10.62
C PRO A 40 -10.01 -46.87 11.02
N LEU A 41 -11.17 -47.36 11.47
CA LEU A 41 -12.35 -46.54 11.78
C LEU A 41 -12.09 -45.44 12.84
N PRO A 42 -11.38 -45.69 13.96
CA PRO A 42 -11.06 -44.64 14.94
C PRO A 42 -10.17 -43.53 14.36
N MET A 43 -9.28 -43.86 13.42
CA MET A 43 -8.46 -42.88 12.71
C MET A 43 -9.33 -41.98 11.84
N PHE A 44 -10.27 -42.56 11.06
CA PHE A 44 -11.18 -41.76 10.24
C PHE A 44 -12.07 -40.82 11.06
N VAL A 45 -12.52 -41.24 12.25
CA VAL A 45 -13.24 -40.36 13.18
C VAL A 45 -12.36 -39.19 13.64
N GLY A 46 -11.10 -39.45 13.99
CA GLY A 46 -10.13 -38.40 14.32
C GLY A 46 -9.93 -37.44 13.14
N VAL A 47 -9.64 -37.96 11.96
CA VAL A 47 -9.47 -37.14 10.73
C VAL A 47 -10.71 -36.29 10.45
N ALA A 48 -11.92 -36.87 10.55
CA ALA A 48 -13.17 -36.12 10.35
C ALA A 48 -13.33 -34.99 11.37
N LEU A 49 -12.97 -35.23 12.64
CA LEU A 49 -12.99 -34.20 13.69
C LEU A 49 -11.96 -33.09 13.41
N ALA A 50 -10.74 -33.43 12.97
CA ALA A 50 -9.72 -32.45 12.60
C ALA A 50 -10.16 -31.57 11.42
N VAL A 51 -10.81 -32.16 10.41
CA VAL A 51 -11.39 -31.42 9.28
C VAL A 51 -12.49 -30.48 9.76
N LEU A 52 -13.40 -30.94 10.63
CA LEU A 52 -14.45 -30.09 11.20
C LEU A 52 -13.88 -28.90 11.97
N ILE A 53 -12.85 -29.12 12.80
CA ILE A 53 -12.17 -28.05 13.53
C ILE A 53 -11.53 -27.06 12.56
N SER A 54 -10.88 -27.55 11.50
CA SER A 54 -10.22 -26.70 10.50
C SER A 54 -11.22 -25.81 9.75
N ILE A 55 -12.38 -26.37 9.37
CA ILE A 55 -13.48 -25.60 8.76
C ILE A 55 -14.01 -24.56 9.75
N ALA A 56 -14.22 -24.95 11.01
CA ALA A 56 -14.70 -24.03 12.05
C ALA A 56 -13.73 -22.85 12.27
N VAL A 57 -12.41 -23.08 12.23
CA VAL A 57 -11.40 -22.01 12.28
C VAL A 57 -11.52 -21.08 11.07
N GLY A 58 -11.62 -21.62 9.85
CA GLY A 58 -11.74 -20.82 8.64
C GLY A 58 -13.00 -19.94 8.63
N VAL A 59 -14.15 -20.54 8.97
CA VAL A 59 -15.43 -19.82 9.09
C VAL A 59 -15.39 -18.81 10.23
N GLY A 60 -14.81 -19.16 11.38
CA GLY A 60 -14.68 -18.25 12.52
C GLY A 60 -13.85 -17.01 12.22
N LEU A 61 -12.72 -17.17 11.50
CA LEU A 61 -11.89 -16.06 11.06
C LEU A 61 -12.60 -15.18 10.02
N ASP A 62 -13.35 -15.77 9.08
CA ASP A 62 -14.13 -15.02 8.08
C ASP A 62 -15.26 -14.20 8.73
N LEU A 63 -16.02 -14.80 9.64
CA LEU A 63 -17.08 -14.12 10.39
C LEU A 63 -16.53 -12.99 11.26
N PHE A 64 -15.39 -13.22 11.92
CA PHE A 64 -14.71 -12.19 12.69
C PHE A 64 -14.26 -11.01 11.80
N SER A 65 -13.73 -11.31 10.61
CA SER A 65 -13.35 -10.30 9.62
C SER A 65 -14.52 -9.47 9.12
N ALA A 66 -15.68 -10.09 8.89
CA ALA A 66 -16.88 -9.41 8.42
C ALA A 66 -17.53 -8.48 9.47
N ALA A 67 -17.19 -8.65 10.75
CA ALA A 67 -17.73 -7.83 11.84
C ALA A 67 -16.92 -6.55 12.10
N LEU A 68 -15.77 -6.38 11.45
CA LEU A 68 -14.89 -5.23 11.65
C LEU A 68 -15.26 -4.05 10.74
N PRO A 69 -15.00 -2.79 11.16
CA PRO A 69 -15.11 -1.65 10.26
C PRO A 69 -14.04 -1.71 9.15
N GLN A 70 -14.31 -1.04 8.03
CA GLN A 70 -13.57 -1.23 6.77
C GLN A 70 -12.05 -1.05 6.90
N VAL A 71 -11.59 -0.03 7.63
CA VAL A 71 -10.15 0.21 7.84
C VAL A 71 -9.51 -0.94 8.64
N GLN A 72 -10.17 -1.44 9.68
CA GLN A 72 -9.67 -2.57 10.47
C GLN A 72 -9.69 -3.87 9.67
N GLN A 73 -10.64 -4.02 8.74
CA GLN A 73 -10.67 -5.14 7.81
C GLN A 73 -9.43 -5.13 6.90
N GLU A 74 -9.12 -4.00 6.27
CA GLU A 74 -7.93 -3.83 5.42
C GLU A 74 -6.61 -4.05 6.20
N MET A 75 -6.56 -3.60 7.47
CA MET A 75 -5.43 -3.88 8.38
C MET A 75 -5.28 -5.39 8.63
N MET A 76 -6.37 -6.09 8.90
CA MET A 76 -6.33 -7.53 9.16
C MET A 76 -5.98 -8.33 7.91
N GLU A 77 -6.52 -7.95 6.75
CA GLU A 77 -6.16 -8.54 5.45
C GLU A 77 -4.66 -8.40 5.17
N THR A 78 -4.08 -7.24 5.48
CA THR A 78 -2.63 -7.01 5.38
C THR A 78 -1.83 -7.98 6.25
N VAL A 79 -2.23 -8.15 7.51
CA VAL A 79 -1.55 -9.04 8.46
C VAL A 79 -1.69 -10.50 8.03
N ILE A 80 -2.88 -10.92 7.62
CA ILE A 80 -3.16 -12.28 7.15
C ILE A 80 -2.32 -12.57 5.90
N ASN A 81 -2.28 -11.66 4.92
CA ASN A 81 -1.46 -11.83 3.72
C ASN A 81 0.04 -11.89 4.06
N ALA A 82 0.53 -11.04 4.97
CA ALA A 82 1.93 -11.08 5.41
C ALA A 82 2.29 -12.40 6.11
N LEU A 83 1.43 -12.88 7.00
CA LEU A 83 1.60 -14.19 7.66
C LEU A 83 1.55 -15.33 6.64
N ALA A 84 0.61 -15.28 5.70
CA ALA A 84 0.49 -16.27 4.64
C ALA A 84 1.77 -16.35 3.80
N VAL A 85 2.32 -15.20 3.38
CA VAL A 85 3.60 -15.14 2.67
C VAL A 85 4.72 -15.76 3.50
N ALA A 86 4.83 -15.44 4.79
CA ALA A 86 5.85 -16.00 5.67
C ALA A 86 5.74 -17.54 5.76
N PHE A 87 4.53 -18.06 6.01
CA PHE A 87 4.30 -19.50 6.08
C PHE A 87 4.59 -20.20 4.76
N VAL A 88 4.03 -19.73 3.63
CA VAL A 88 4.27 -20.31 2.30
C VAL A 88 5.76 -20.33 1.97
N THR A 89 6.47 -19.21 2.21
CA THR A 89 7.92 -19.13 1.94
C THR A 89 8.70 -20.11 2.80
N SER A 90 8.39 -20.19 4.09
CA SER A 90 9.05 -21.12 5.01
C SER A 90 8.88 -22.56 4.55
N MET A 91 7.67 -22.92 4.10
CA MET A 91 7.33 -24.28 3.71
C MET A 91 7.88 -24.64 2.34
N ILE A 92 7.94 -23.70 1.39
CA ILE A 92 8.62 -23.88 0.09
C ILE A 92 10.10 -24.17 0.32
N VAL A 93 10.76 -23.40 1.19
CA VAL A 93 12.19 -23.58 1.51
C VAL A 93 12.43 -24.90 2.26
N TRP A 94 11.57 -25.23 3.22
CA TRP A 94 11.66 -26.48 3.98
C TRP A 94 11.48 -27.70 3.07
N MET A 95 10.44 -27.72 2.24
CA MET A 95 10.16 -28.83 1.36
C MET A 95 11.22 -28.99 0.27
N ASN A 96 11.76 -27.90 -0.29
CA ASN A 96 12.86 -28.00 -1.27
C ASN A 96 14.12 -28.68 -0.68
N ARG A 97 14.39 -28.47 0.61
CA ARG A 97 15.51 -29.10 1.31
C ARG A 97 15.23 -30.57 1.66
N ASN A 98 13.98 -30.92 1.95
CA ASN A 98 13.62 -32.23 2.50
C ASN A 98 12.91 -33.17 1.52
N ALA A 99 12.53 -32.73 0.31
CA ALA A 99 11.79 -33.49 -0.72
C ALA A 99 12.43 -34.84 -1.10
N GLY A 100 13.77 -34.95 -1.04
CA GLY A 100 14.48 -36.19 -1.33
C GLY A 100 14.51 -37.21 -0.17
N ARG A 101 14.30 -36.75 1.08
CA ARG A 101 14.39 -37.57 2.31
C ARG A 101 13.02 -37.97 2.86
N LEU A 102 11.98 -37.21 2.54
CA LEU A 102 10.59 -37.41 3.00
C LEU A 102 10.10 -38.86 2.92
N LYS A 103 10.36 -39.57 1.80
CA LYS A 103 9.96 -40.97 1.68
C LYS A 103 10.66 -41.88 2.70
N GLY A 104 11.97 -41.71 2.90
CA GLY A 104 12.76 -42.52 3.83
C GLY A 104 12.56 -42.14 5.29
N GLU A 105 12.29 -40.86 5.58
CA GLU A 105 12.00 -40.38 6.94
C GLU A 105 10.61 -40.81 7.40
N LEU A 106 9.57 -40.75 6.54
CA LEU A 106 8.25 -41.28 6.86
C LEU A 106 8.25 -42.81 7.04
N GLU A 107 8.96 -43.55 6.18
CA GLU A 107 9.13 -45.00 6.36
C GLU A 107 9.83 -45.32 7.71
N ARG A 108 10.82 -44.51 8.10
CA ARG A 108 11.57 -44.69 9.35
C ARG A 108 10.79 -44.27 10.60
N GLU A 109 9.99 -43.21 10.53
CA GLU A 109 9.12 -42.76 11.63
C GLU A 109 7.95 -43.72 11.85
N ALA A 110 7.36 -44.26 10.78
CA ALA A 110 6.38 -45.36 10.88
C ALA A 110 7.01 -46.60 11.57
N GLN A 111 8.27 -46.92 11.23
CA GLN A 111 9.04 -47.99 11.86
C GLN A 111 9.44 -47.70 13.33
N GLN A 112 9.54 -46.44 13.73
CA GLN A 112 9.84 -46.05 15.11
C GLN A 112 8.59 -45.94 16.00
N ALA A 113 7.46 -45.50 15.46
CA ALA A 113 6.17 -45.52 16.13
C ALA A 113 5.76 -46.97 16.50
N LEU A 114 6.06 -47.90 15.61
CA LEU A 114 6.02 -49.36 15.81
C LEU A 114 6.64 -49.83 17.13
N ASN A 115 7.75 -49.21 17.55
CA ASN A 115 8.51 -49.66 18.72
C ASN A 115 8.06 -48.99 20.03
N ARG A 116 7.18 -47.97 19.99
CA ARG A 116 6.91 -47.12 21.18
C ARG A 116 5.45 -46.77 21.44
N GLY A 117 4.52 -46.83 20.47
CA GLY A 117 3.15 -46.34 20.67
C GLY A 117 2.09 -47.18 19.96
N GLY A 118 1.15 -47.75 20.72
CA GLY A 118 0.04 -48.55 20.19
C GLY A 118 -0.90 -47.79 19.24
N ALA A 119 -1.93 -48.47 18.71
CA ALA A 119 -2.86 -47.94 17.70
C ALA A 119 -3.43 -46.54 17.98
N LEU A 120 -3.55 -46.14 19.25
CA LEU A 120 -4.00 -44.82 19.67
C LEU A 120 -3.00 -43.71 19.32
N ALA A 121 -1.69 -43.95 19.42
CA ALA A 121 -0.65 -42.98 19.05
C ALA A 121 -0.68 -42.66 17.54
N LEU A 122 -0.98 -43.66 16.71
CA LEU A 122 -1.15 -43.51 15.26
C LEU A 122 -2.41 -42.70 14.92
N VAL A 123 -3.52 -42.94 15.63
CA VAL A 123 -4.75 -42.15 15.48
C VAL A 123 -4.51 -40.69 15.86
N VAL A 124 -3.84 -40.43 16.99
CA VAL A 124 -3.52 -39.06 17.43
C VAL A 124 -2.54 -38.39 16.47
N MET A 125 -1.54 -39.11 15.95
CA MET A 125 -0.61 -38.57 14.96
C MET A 125 -1.32 -38.18 13.67
N ALA A 126 -2.21 -39.03 13.14
CA ALA A 126 -3.01 -38.70 11.96
C ALA A 126 -3.95 -37.51 12.24
N PHE A 127 -4.58 -37.45 13.41
CA PHE A 127 -5.42 -36.32 13.83
C PHE A 127 -4.62 -35.01 13.87
N LEU A 128 -3.48 -34.98 14.56
CA LEU A 128 -2.65 -33.78 14.71
C LEU A 128 -2.04 -33.32 13.38
N ALA A 129 -1.64 -34.27 12.53
CA ALA A 129 -1.17 -33.96 11.18
C ALA A 129 -2.27 -33.28 10.36
N VAL A 130 -3.46 -33.87 10.28
CA VAL A 130 -4.58 -33.29 9.53
C VAL A 130 -5.03 -31.96 10.14
N LEU A 131 -5.01 -31.82 11.47
CA LEU A 131 -5.36 -30.57 12.14
C LEU A 131 -4.38 -29.44 11.80
N LYS A 132 -3.07 -29.74 11.80
CA LYS A 132 -2.03 -28.78 11.44
C LYS A 132 -2.16 -28.35 9.98
N GLU A 133 -2.18 -29.31 9.05
CA GLU A 133 -2.30 -28.99 7.62
C GLU A 133 -3.65 -28.34 7.28
N GLY A 134 -4.72 -28.74 7.98
CA GLY A 134 -6.05 -28.15 7.86
C GLY A 134 -6.12 -26.71 8.37
N PHE A 135 -5.44 -26.39 9.48
CA PHE A 135 -5.32 -25.01 9.98
C PHE A 135 -4.60 -24.12 8.96
N GLU A 136 -3.45 -24.57 8.45
CA GLU A 136 -2.69 -23.85 7.44
C GLU A 136 -3.54 -23.62 6.18
N THR A 137 -4.22 -24.67 5.69
CA THR A 137 -5.13 -24.60 4.54
C THR A 137 -6.24 -23.57 4.76
N SER A 138 -6.90 -23.56 5.92
CA SER A 138 -7.97 -22.61 6.23
C SER A 138 -7.48 -21.16 6.23
N VAL A 139 -6.30 -20.88 6.79
CA VAL A 139 -5.71 -19.54 6.78
C VAL A 139 -5.33 -19.10 5.37
N PHE A 140 -4.74 -19.98 4.56
CA PHE A 140 -4.37 -19.66 3.18
C PHE A 140 -5.58 -19.44 2.27
N LEU A 141 -6.62 -20.28 2.40
CA LEU A 141 -7.85 -20.10 1.64
C LEU A 141 -8.56 -18.80 2.01
N LEU A 142 -8.55 -18.42 3.29
CA LEU A 142 -9.08 -17.13 3.73
C LEU A 142 -8.30 -15.95 3.13
N ALA A 143 -6.97 -15.97 3.20
CA ALA A 143 -6.11 -14.94 2.62
C ALA A 143 -6.38 -14.76 1.10
N ALA A 144 -6.49 -15.88 0.38
CA ALA A 144 -6.80 -15.88 -1.04
C ALA A 144 -8.23 -15.40 -1.33
N ALA A 145 -9.20 -15.75 -0.49
CA ALA A 145 -10.59 -15.30 -0.61
C ALA A 145 -10.73 -13.79 -0.37
N GLN A 146 -9.99 -13.22 0.59
CA GLN A 146 -10.00 -11.79 0.90
C GLN A 146 -9.41 -10.95 -0.24
N THR A 147 -8.32 -11.43 -0.84
CA THR A 147 -7.67 -10.76 -1.99
C THR A 147 -8.55 -10.71 -3.26
N SER A 148 -9.63 -11.50 -3.29
CA SER A 148 -10.52 -11.64 -4.44
C SER A 148 -11.68 -10.64 -4.40
N HIS A 149 -11.51 -9.46 -4.98
CA HIS A 149 -12.53 -8.39 -5.08
C HIS A 149 -13.79 -8.80 -5.90
N GLY A 150 -14.64 -9.66 -5.35
CA GLY A 150 -16.02 -9.86 -5.81
C GLY A 150 -16.53 -11.30 -5.91
N ASN A 151 -15.74 -12.35 -5.65
CA ASN A 151 -16.25 -13.73 -5.76
C ASN A 151 -15.50 -14.78 -4.92
N ARG A 152 -15.60 -14.65 -3.59
CA ARG A 152 -14.95 -15.52 -2.58
C ARG A 152 -15.24 -17.01 -2.74
N TRP A 153 -16.40 -17.37 -3.31
CA TRP A 153 -16.82 -18.76 -3.53
C TRP A 153 -15.84 -19.56 -4.40
N PHE A 154 -15.16 -18.92 -5.35
CA PHE A 154 -14.22 -19.60 -6.23
C PHE A 154 -12.91 -19.98 -5.53
N ALA A 155 -12.50 -19.20 -4.54
CA ALA A 155 -11.36 -19.56 -3.68
C ALA A 155 -11.67 -20.86 -2.92
N VAL A 156 -12.85 -20.95 -2.32
CA VAL A 156 -13.34 -22.15 -1.59
C VAL A 156 -13.49 -23.34 -2.54
N LEU A 157 -14.10 -23.15 -3.70
CA LEU A 157 -14.29 -24.20 -4.71
C LEU A 157 -12.94 -24.75 -5.22
N GLY A 158 -11.97 -23.85 -5.49
CA GLY A 158 -10.62 -24.25 -5.91
C GLY A 158 -9.93 -25.07 -4.85
N GLY A 159 -9.92 -24.59 -3.60
CA GLY A 159 -9.36 -25.32 -2.46
C GLY A 159 -10.00 -26.70 -2.27
N ALA A 160 -11.34 -26.78 -2.29
CA ALA A 160 -12.08 -28.03 -2.17
C ALA A 160 -11.77 -29.01 -3.31
N MET A 161 -11.66 -28.53 -4.55
CA MET A 161 -11.25 -29.34 -5.70
C MET A 161 -9.80 -29.85 -5.56
N GLY A 162 -8.91 -29.02 -5.02
CA GLY A 162 -7.53 -29.41 -4.72
C GLY A 162 -7.47 -30.54 -3.69
N ILE A 163 -8.21 -30.41 -2.58
CA ILE A 163 -8.33 -31.45 -1.54
C ILE A 163 -8.98 -32.72 -2.10
N GLY A 164 -9.98 -32.58 -2.97
CA GLY A 164 -10.61 -33.72 -3.64
C GLY A 164 -9.60 -34.48 -4.52
N ALA A 165 -8.80 -33.75 -5.30
CA ALA A 165 -7.75 -34.31 -6.13
C ALA A 165 -6.64 -34.98 -5.30
N SER A 166 -6.21 -34.36 -4.19
CA SER A 166 -5.21 -34.96 -3.30
C SER A 166 -5.74 -36.24 -2.63
N THR A 167 -7.01 -36.25 -2.24
CA THR A 167 -7.68 -37.44 -1.69
C THR A 167 -7.73 -38.58 -2.71
N ALA A 168 -8.05 -38.29 -3.96
CA ALA A 168 -8.01 -39.28 -5.04
C ALA A 168 -6.60 -39.86 -5.24
N VAL A 169 -5.56 -39.02 -5.19
CA VAL A 169 -4.16 -39.46 -5.24
C VAL A 169 -3.82 -40.34 -4.03
N GLY A 170 -4.20 -39.92 -2.81
CA GLY A 170 -3.97 -40.69 -1.58
C GLY A 170 -4.64 -42.06 -1.60
N ILE A 171 -5.86 -42.16 -2.13
CA ILE A 171 -6.57 -43.44 -2.34
C ILE A 171 -5.80 -44.31 -3.35
N GLY A 172 -5.34 -43.73 -4.46
CA GLY A 172 -4.55 -44.47 -5.45
C GLY A 172 -3.19 -44.96 -4.92
N LEU A 173 -2.60 -44.23 -3.96
CA LEU A 173 -1.41 -44.68 -3.22
C LEU A 173 -1.74 -45.79 -2.23
N TYR A 174 -2.85 -45.71 -1.50
CA TYR A 174 -3.32 -46.73 -0.55
C TYR A 174 -3.53 -48.09 -1.23
N PHE A 175 -4.11 -48.10 -2.44
CA PHE A 175 -4.30 -49.32 -3.23
C PHE A 175 -3.06 -49.74 -4.06
N GLY A 176 -1.94 -49.02 -3.95
CA GLY A 176 -0.67 -49.38 -4.60
C GLY A 176 -0.61 -49.14 -6.12
N GLY A 177 -1.60 -48.46 -6.71
CA GLY A 177 -1.74 -48.27 -8.16
C GLY A 177 -0.91 -47.13 -8.76
N LEU A 178 -0.41 -46.18 -7.94
CA LEU A 178 0.26 -44.98 -8.43
C LEU A 178 1.74 -44.91 -8.01
N LYS A 179 2.65 -44.93 -8.98
CA LYS A 179 4.08 -44.61 -8.77
C LYS A 179 4.33 -43.14 -9.17
N LEU A 180 3.95 -42.22 -8.28
CA LEU A 180 4.10 -40.78 -8.51
C LEU A 180 5.50 -40.30 -8.09
N ASN A 181 6.21 -39.59 -8.97
CA ASN A 181 7.48 -38.96 -8.63
C ASN A 181 7.21 -37.66 -7.86
N LEU A 182 7.04 -37.78 -6.54
CA LEU A 182 6.76 -36.68 -5.61
C LEU A 182 7.76 -35.52 -5.78
N GLY A 183 9.04 -35.82 -6.01
CA GLY A 183 10.07 -34.78 -6.21
C GLY A 183 9.82 -33.91 -7.44
N ARG A 184 9.37 -34.47 -8.56
CA ARG A 184 8.98 -33.68 -9.75
C ARG A 184 7.68 -32.92 -9.53
N PHE A 185 6.69 -33.59 -8.93
CA PHE A 185 5.39 -32.99 -8.64
C PHE A 185 5.56 -31.73 -7.76
N PHE A 186 6.23 -31.85 -6.62
CA PHE A 186 6.48 -30.75 -5.69
C PHE A 186 7.35 -29.64 -6.29
N ARG A 187 8.27 -29.96 -7.21
CA ARG A 187 9.06 -28.95 -7.91
C ARG A 187 8.20 -28.12 -8.86
N ILE A 188 7.30 -28.76 -9.62
CA ILE A 188 6.42 -28.05 -10.56
C ILE A 188 5.41 -27.20 -9.78
N THR A 189 4.71 -27.79 -8.81
CA THR A 189 3.72 -27.06 -8.00
C THR A 189 4.36 -25.97 -7.15
N GLY A 190 5.58 -26.19 -6.65
CA GLY A 190 6.33 -25.20 -5.89
C GLY A 190 6.67 -23.93 -6.67
N VAL A 191 6.98 -24.02 -7.97
CA VAL A 191 7.18 -22.82 -8.81
C VAL A 191 5.91 -21.98 -8.87
N PHE A 192 4.75 -22.61 -9.09
CA PHE A 192 3.48 -21.90 -9.09
C PHE A 192 3.16 -21.29 -7.73
N LEU A 193 3.48 -21.98 -6.63
CA LEU A 193 3.28 -21.46 -5.27
C LEU A 193 4.15 -20.24 -4.97
N VAL A 194 5.40 -20.17 -5.45
CA VAL A 194 6.23 -18.96 -5.34
C VAL A 194 5.55 -17.78 -6.02
N LEU A 195 4.97 -18.00 -7.20
CA LEU A 195 4.30 -16.96 -7.97
C LEU A 195 2.97 -16.52 -7.33
N ILE A 196 2.22 -17.45 -6.74
CA ILE A 196 1.01 -17.15 -5.95
C ILE A 196 1.38 -16.35 -4.70
N ALA A 197 2.43 -16.75 -3.98
CA ALA A 197 2.91 -16.02 -2.80
C ALA A 197 3.39 -14.61 -3.15
N ALA A 198 3.99 -14.42 -4.33
CA ALA A 198 4.30 -13.09 -4.86
C ALA A 198 3.02 -12.26 -5.09
N GLY A 199 1.93 -12.88 -5.55
CA GLY A 199 0.60 -12.26 -5.61
C GLY A 199 0.05 -11.87 -4.23
N LEU A 200 0.26 -12.68 -3.19
CA LEU A 200 -0.12 -12.33 -1.82
C LEU A 200 0.69 -11.15 -1.27
N VAL A 201 1.97 -11.02 -1.63
CA VAL A 201 2.78 -9.83 -1.31
C VAL A 201 2.18 -8.58 -1.94
N LEU A 202 1.72 -8.69 -3.18
CA LEU A 202 1.05 -7.59 -3.86
C LEU A 202 -0.24 -7.20 -3.13
N GLY A 203 -1.08 -8.19 -2.78
CA GLY A 203 -2.29 -7.98 -1.98
C GLY A 203 -1.99 -7.30 -0.65
N ALA A 204 -0.98 -7.76 0.09
CA ALA A 204 -0.54 -7.16 1.35
C ALA A 204 -0.13 -5.68 1.19
N LEU A 205 0.60 -5.34 0.13
CA LEU A 205 1.02 -3.96 -0.12
C LEU A 205 -0.16 -3.05 -0.48
N ARG A 206 -1.15 -3.60 -1.19
CA ARG A 206 -2.37 -2.89 -1.55
C ARG A 206 -3.24 -2.60 -0.33
N THR A 207 -3.56 -3.61 0.46
CA THR A 207 -4.36 -3.45 1.69
C THR A 207 -3.60 -2.64 2.74
N ALA A 208 -2.26 -2.72 2.79
CA ALA A 208 -1.45 -1.85 3.66
C ALA A 208 -1.55 -0.37 3.25
N HIS A 209 -1.72 -0.11 1.95
CA HIS A 209 -1.97 1.24 1.48
C HIS A 209 -3.37 1.72 1.89
N GLU A 210 -4.40 0.90 1.64
CA GLU A 210 -5.79 1.23 1.93
C GLU A 210 -6.00 1.47 3.44
N ALA A 211 -5.36 0.64 4.27
CA ALA A 211 -5.29 0.82 5.73
C ALA A 211 -4.48 2.04 6.20
N GLY A 212 -3.84 2.78 5.30
CA GLY A 212 -3.03 3.96 5.60
C GLY A 212 -1.64 3.67 6.20
N TRP A 213 -1.19 2.40 6.24
CA TRP A 213 0.13 2.02 6.74
C TRP A 213 1.25 2.36 5.76
N VAL A 214 0.99 2.27 4.45
CA VAL A 214 1.99 2.48 3.40
C VAL A 214 1.45 3.44 2.35
N THR A 215 1.83 4.71 2.40
CA THR A 215 1.40 5.75 1.44
C THR A 215 2.40 6.01 0.31
N LEU A 216 3.45 5.20 0.21
CA LEU A 216 4.59 5.38 -0.69
C LEU A 216 4.39 4.62 -2.02
N GLY A 217 4.84 5.18 -3.14
CA GLY A 217 4.97 4.44 -4.42
C GLY A 217 3.66 4.07 -5.11
N GLN A 218 2.64 4.92 -4.99
CA GLN A 218 1.33 4.72 -5.61
C GLN A 218 1.21 5.26 -7.04
N GLN A 219 2.33 5.63 -7.66
CA GLN A 219 2.30 5.95 -9.08
C GLN A 219 1.94 4.68 -9.86
N GLN A 220 0.97 4.81 -10.77
CA GLN A 220 0.61 3.74 -11.69
C GLN A 220 1.77 3.58 -12.67
N LEU A 221 2.44 2.43 -12.66
CA LEU A 221 3.70 2.27 -13.38
C LEU A 221 3.50 1.94 -14.86
N LEU A 222 2.49 1.13 -15.14
CA LEU A 222 2.09 0.75 -16.47
C LEU A 222 0.57 0.72 -16.50
N ASP A 223 -0.02 1.40 -17.49
CA ASP A 223 -1.41 1.13 -17.86
C ASP A 223 -1.42 -0.10 -18.77
N LEU A 224 -1.40 -1.28 -18.15
CA LEU A 224 -1.45 -2.57 -18.86
C LEU A 224 -2.81 -2.80 -19.53
N SER A 225 -3.79 -1.90 -19.41
CA SER A 225 -5.13 -2.06 -20.00
C SER A 225 -5.13 -2.25 -21.52
N THR A 226 -4.09 -1.77 -22.20
CA THR A 226 -3.91 -1.90 -23.66
C THR A 226 -3.38 -3.27 -24.09
N TRP A 227 -2.53 -3.91 -23.28
CA TRP A 227 -1.94 -5.24 -23.55
C TRP A 227 -2.71 -6.37 -22.84
N ILE A 228 -3.38 -6.02 -21.76
CA ILE A 228 -4.19 -6.89 -20.91
C ILE A 228 -5.60 -6.28 -20.83
N PRO A 229 -6.43 -6.43 -21.88
CA PRO A 229 -7.81 -5.98 -21.81
C PRO A 229 -8.50 -6.64 -20.63
N ARG A 230 -9.29 -5.87 -19.86
CA ARG A 230 -10.11 -6.37 -18.72
C ARG A 230 -11.06 -7.53 -19.09
N GLN A 231 -11.20 -7.81 -20.39
CA GLN A 231 -12.05 -8.84 -20.99
C GLN A 231 -11.25 -10.04 -21.54
N SER A 232 -9.92 -10.05 -21.45
CA SER A 232 -9.07 -11.14 -21.95
C SER A 232 -8.92 -12.26 -20.92
N VAL A 233 -8.99 -13.52 -21.36
CA VAL A 233 -8.77 -14.72 -20.53
C VAL A 233 -7.33 -14.75 -20.01
N LEU A 234 -6.36 -14.38 -20.85
CA LEU A 234 -4.95 -14.34 -20.48
C LEU A 234 -4.70 -13.31 -19.39
N GLY A 235 -5.31 -12.13 -19.52
CA GLY A 235 -5.16 -11.07 -18.53
C GLY A 235 -5.64 -11.41 -17.14
N ALA A 236 -6.62 -12.29 -17.08
CA ALA A 236 -7.26 -12.65 -15.85
C ALA A 236 -6.75 -13.98 -15.29
N LEU A 237 -6.16 -14.82 -16.14
CA LEU A 237 -5.22 -15.85 -15.71
C LEU A 237 -3.98 -15.20 -15.09
N LEU A 238 -3.38 -14.18 -15.70
CA LEU A 238 -2.26 -13.45 -15.11
C LEU A 238 -2.67 -12.76 -13.79
N ALA A 239 -3.80 -12.06 -13.78
CA ALA A 239 -4.28 -11.39 -12.57
C ALA A 239 -4.67 -12.35 -11.45
N GLY A 240 -5.30 -13.48 -11.77
CA GLY A 240 -5.73 -14.42 -10.76
C GLY A 240 -4.63 -15.40 -10.31
N VAL A 241 -3.76 -15.88 -11.20
CA VAL A 241 -2.70 -16.85 -10.86
C VAL A 241 -1.49 -16.14 -10.24
N PHE A 242 -1.14 -14.96 -10.74
CA PHE A 242 0.03 -14.21 -10.29
C PHE A 242 -0.31 -13.03 -9.38
N GLY A 243 -1.60 -12.77 -9.14
CA GLY A 243 -2.07 -11.65 -8.32
C GLY A 243 -1.80 -10.28 -8.94
N ILE A 244 -1.43 -10.20 -10.23
CA ILE A 244 -1.02 -8.94 -10.88
C ILE A 244 -2.27 -8.15 -11.29
N PRO A 245 -2.55 -7.00 -10.67
CA PRO A 245 -3.70 -6.17 -11.01
C PRO A 245 -3.57 -5.61 -12.42
N THR A 246 -4.71 -5.19 -13.00
CA THR A 246 -4.72 -4.47 -14.28
C THR A 246 -4.13 -3.05 -14.18
N ASP A 247 -4.03 -2.52 -12.96
CA ASP A 247 -3.50 -1.22 -12.58
C ASP A 247 -2.32 -1.35 -11.59
N PRO A 248 -1.20 -2.00 -12.00
CA PRO A 248 -0.11 -2.27 -11.07
C PRO A 248 0.54 -0.97 -10.58
N ARG A 249 0.58 -0.77 -9.26
CA ARG A 249 1.30 0.34 -8.62
C ARG A 249 2.80 0.05 -8.56
N LEU A 250 3.65 1.08 -8.51
CA LEU A 250 5.11 0.91 -8.45
C LEU A 250 5.53 -0.03 -7.31
N ILE A 251 5.01 0.23 -6.11
CA ILE A 251 5.37 -0.52 -4.91
C ILE A 251 4.93 -2.00 -4.99
N GLU A 252 3.79 -2.25 -5.62
CA GLU A 252 3.23 -3.58 -5.85
C GLU A 252 4.13 -4.42 -6.76
N VAL A 253 4.57 -3.86 -7.90
CA VAL A 253 5.46 -4.54 -8.85
C VAL A 253 6.85 -4.76 -8.26
N LEU A 254 7.40 -3.75 -7.58
CA LEU A 254 8.69 -3.87 -6.91
C LEU A 254 8.64 -4.94 -5.83
N GLY A 255 7.60 -4.95 -4.98
CA GLY A 255 7.40 -5.98 -3.95
C GLY A 255 7.29 -7.39 -4.53
N TRP A 256 6.51 -7.53 -5.61
CA TRP A 256 6.37 -8.80 -6.33
C TRP A 256 7.71 -9.30 -6.86
N LEU A 257 8.49 -8.45 -7.55
CA LEU A 257 9.81 -8.82 -8.08
C LEU A 257 10.81 -9.12 -6.96
N LEU A 258 10.85 -8.30 -5.92
CA LEU A 258 11.75 -8.44 -4.78
C LEU A 258 11.50 -9.74 -4.01
N TYR A 259 10.27 -10.24 -4.01
CA TYR A 259 9.93 -11.52 -3.42
C TYR A 259 10.14 -12.69 -4.39
N ALA A 260 9.54 -12.62 -5.58
CA ALA A 260 9.50 -13.73 -6.54
C ALA A 260 10.90 -14.12 -7.03
N LEU A 261 11.74 -13.14 -7.40
CA LEU A 261 13.04 -13.41 -8.01
C LEU A 261 13.97 -14.16 -7.04
N PRO A 262 14.20 -13.67 -5.79
CA PRO A 262 15.09 -14.36 -4.86
C PRO A 262 14.57 -15.74 -4.45
N VAL A 263 13.27 -15.87 -4.18
CA VAL A 263 12.68 -17.14 -3.74
C VAL A 263 12.71 -18.17 -4.87
N LEU A 264 12.40 -17.77 -6.11
CA LEU A 264 12.45 -18.65 -7.27
C LEU A 264 13.89 -19.10 -7.58
N ILE A 265 14.87 -18.20 -7.45
CA ILE A 265 16.29 -18.52 -7.60
C ILE A 265 16.72 -19.55 -6.55
N ILE A 266 16.36 -19.34 -5.28
CA ILE A 266 16.68 -20.28 -4.19
C ILE A 266 15.98 -21.63 -4.42
N PHE A 267 14.72 -21.61 -4.88
CA PHE A 267 13.92 -22.81 -5.07
C PHE A 267 14.40 -23.68 -6.25
N LEU A 268 14.69 -23.05 -7.39
CA LEU A 268 15.12 -23.73 -8.61
C LEU A 268 16.63 -23.99 -8.66
N TRP A 269 17.40 -23.58 -7.64
CA TRP A 269 18.85 -23.73 -7.65
C TRP A 269 19.25 -25.21 -7.82
N PRO A 270 19.94 -25.60 -8.90
CA PRO A 270 20.24 -27.00 -9.15
C PRO A 270 21.27 -27.50 -8.13
N PRO A 271 21.05 -28.66 -7.46
CA PRO A 271 22.00 -29.19 -6.49
C PRO A 271 23.36 -29.55 -7.12
N GLY A 272 23.39 -29.86 -8.42
CA GLY A 272 24.64 -30.13 -9.17
C GLY A 272 25.40 -28.87 -9.64
N LEU A 273 24.78 -27.69 -9.55
CA LEU A 273 25.39 -26.39 -9.83
C LEU A 273 25.68 -25.61 -8.54
N ALA A 274 25.72 -26.30 -7.39
CA ALA A 274 26.19 -25.73 -6.15
C ALA A 274 27.65 -25.28 -6.36
N ALA A 275 27.83 -23.99 -6.61
CA ALA A 275 29.13 -23.40 -6.83
C ALA A 275 30.04 -23.75 -5.65
N ALA A 276 31.27 -24.20 -5.95
CA ALA A 276 32.28 -24.46 -4.94
C ALA A 276 32.33 -23.28 -3.94
N PRO A 277 32.58 -23.51 -2.64
CA PRO A 277 32.42 -22.48 -1.60
C PRO A 277 33.16 -21.17 -1.91
N ARG A 278 34.29 -21.24 -2.62
CA ARG A 278 35.04 -20.07 -3.12
C ARG A 278 34.33 -19.29 -4.22
N THR A 279 33.74 -19.98 -5.20
CA THR A 279 32.99 -19.36 -6.30
C THR A 279 31.69 -18.76 -5.80
N ARG A 280 31.01 -19.43 -4.85
CA ARG A 280 29.83 -18.90 -4.14
C ARG A 280 30.14 -17.62 -3.37
N CYS A 281 31.26 -17.59 -2.64
CA CYS A 281 31.70 -16.39 -1.93
C CYS A 281 31.99 -15.22 -2.91
N ARG A 282 32.69 -15.49 -4.02
CA ARG A 282 32.97 -14.45 -5.04
C ARG A 282 31.69 -13.92 -5.69
N LEU A 283 30.73 -14.79 -5.99
CA LEU A 283 29.45 -14.40 -6.57
C LEU A 283 28.63 -13.54 -5.60
N LEU A 284 28.57 -13.92 -4.32
CA LEU A 284 27.86 -13.17 -3.28
C LEU A 284 28.50 -11.80 -3.00
N VAL A 285 29.84 -11.71 -3.05
CA VAL A 285 30.55 -10.43 -2.94
C VAL A 285 30.33 -9.56 -4.18
N ALA A 286 30.33 -10.15 -5.38
CA ALA A 286 30.06 -9.43 -6.62
C ALA A 286 28.61 -8.90 -6.67
N THR A 287 27.62 -9.71 -6.28
CA THR A 287 26.22 -9.25 -6.21
C THR A 287 26.03 -8.20 -5.13
N SER A 288 26.68 -8.33 -3.97
CA SER A 288 26.66 -7.29 -2.92
C SER A 288 27.24 -5.97 -3.45
N ALA A 289 28.39 -6.01 -4.15
CA ALA A 289 29.01 -4.83 -4.74
C ALA A 289 28.12 -4.17 -5.81
N VAL A 290 27.49 -4.97 -6.69
CA VAL A 290 26.55 -4.46 -7.70
C VAL A 290 25.33 -3.82 -7.03
N LEU A 291 24.76 -4.45 -6.00
CA LEU A 291 23.61 -3.90 -5.26
C LEU A 291 23.95 -2.56 -4.58
N ILE A 292 25.16 -2.42 -4.02
CA ILE A 292 25.65 -1.17 -3.42
C ILE A 292 25.84 -0.09 -4.49
N ILE A 293 26.42 -0.42 -5.65
CA ILE A 293 26.60 0.52 -6.76
C ILE A 293 25.25 0.99 -7.30
N VAL A 294 24.30 0.08 -7.47
CA VAL A 294 22.93 0.41 -7.93
C VAL A 294 22.21 1.25 -6.87
N ALA A 295 22.33 0.93 -5.59
CA ALA A 295 21.77 1.74 -4.50
C ALA A 295 22.36 3.17 -4.50
N ALA A 296 23.67 3.31 -4.64
CA ALA A 296 24.35 4.60 -4.72
C ALA A 296 23.92 5.38 -5.98
N MET A 297 23.86 4.74 -7.14
CA MET A 297 23.34 5.35 -8.38
C MET A 297 21.92 5.86 -8.21
N LEU A 298 21.03 5.11 -7.57
CA LEU A 298 19.63 5.52 -7.36
C LEU A 298 19.51 6.68 -6.36
N THR A 299 20.39 6.77 -5.35
CA THR A 299 20.43 7.96 -4.47
C THR A 299 20.86 9.22 -5.21
N ILE A 300 21.75 9.12 -6.20
CA ILE A 300 22.34 10.25 -6.92
C ILE A 300 21.50 10.65 -8.15
N ALA A 301 20.96 9.68 -8.88
CA ALA A 301 20.28 9.87 -10.17
C ALA A 301 18.74 9.88 -10.08
N GLY A 302 18.17 9.80 -8.87
CA GLY A 302 16.72 9.95 -8.68
C GLY A 302 16.22 11.31 -9.20
N PRO A 303 14.92 11.42 -9.53
CA PRO A 303 14.37 12.57 -10.24
C PRO A 303 14.72 13.88 -9.52
N ALA A 304 15.47 14.74 -10.21
CA ALA A 304 15.99 15.98 -9.65
C ALA A 304 14.87 16.81 -9.02
N ALA A 305 15.14 17.36 -7.84
CA ALA A 305 14.21 18.23 -7.16
C ALA A 305 13.89 19.43 -8.06
N GLY A 306 12.66 19.51 -8.55
CA GLY A 306 12.10 20.80 -8.93
C GLY A 306 12.27 21.76 -7.76
N THR A 307 12.78 22.95 -8.06
CA THR A 307 13.09 24.04 -7.12
C THR A 307 11.97 24.16 -6.08
N PRO A 308 12.29 24.25 -4.76
CA PRO A 308 11.25 24.48 -3.77
C PRO A 308 10.45 25.71 -4.21
N PRO A 309 9.12 25.60 -4.32
CA PRO A 309 8.32 26.75 -4.70
C PRO A 309 8.55 27.84 -3.65
N GLY A 310 9.10 28.98 -4.09
CA GLY A 310 9.14 30.18 -3.26
C GLY A 310 7.72 30.61 -2.87
N PRO A 311 7.57 31.56 -1.93
CA PRO A 311 6.26 32.05 -1.52
C PRO A 311 5.44 32.43 -2.76
N HIS A 312 4.39 31.64 -3.03
CA HIS A 312 3.60 31.75 -4.25
C HIS A 312 2.79 33.04 -4.22
N ALA A 313 3.41 34.14 -4.66
CA ALA A 313 2.68 35.34 -4.98
C ALA A 313 1.61 35.00 -6.03
N ARG A 314 0.36 35.32 -5.70
CA ARG A 314 -0.79 35.15 -6.58
C ARG A 314 -1.06 36.47 -7.26
N THR A 315 -1.31 36.46 -8.56
CA THR A 315 -1.76 37.65 -9.26
C THR A 315 -3.26 37.81 -9.04
N VAL A 316 -3.68 39.02 -8.72
CA VAL A 316 -5.08 39.40 -8.61
C VAL A 316 -5.32 40.59 -9.54
N THR A 317 -6.54 40.69 -10.06
CA THR A 317 -6.95 41.79 -10.93
C THR A 317 -8.25 42.35 -10.40
N ASP A 318 -8.31 43.67 -10.24
CA ASP A 318 -9.53 44.36 -9.84
C ASP A 318 -10.50 44.56 -11.03
N GLN A 319 -11.67 45.14 -10.77
CA GLN A 319 -12.67 45.38 -11.83
C GLN A 319 -12.25 46.50 -12.80
N ALA A 320 -11.30 47.35 -12.42
CA ALA A 320 -10.75 48.41 -13.25
C ALA A 320 -9.59 47.92 -14.16
N GLY A 321 -9.13 46.68 -13.97
CA GLY A 321 -8.06 46.05 -14.75
C GLY A 321 -6.66 46.27 -14.16
N HIS A 322 -6.55 46.79 -12.94
CA HIS A 322 -5.28 46.92 -12.23
C HIS A 322 -4.85 45.57 -11.66
N THR A 323 -3.58 45.22 -11.83
CA THR A 323 -2.99 43.98 -11.33
C THR A 323 -2.20 44.22 -10.07
N ALA A 324 -2.32 43.29 -9.12
CA ALA A 324 -1.53 43.26 -7.91
C ALA A 324 -1.04 41.84 -7.64
N ARG A 325 0.06 41.73 -6.91
CA ARG A 325 0.56 40.46 -6.39
C ARG A 325 0.26 40.35 -4.91
N VAL A 326 -0.32 39.22 -4.52
CA VAL A 326 -0.67 38.92 -3.12
C VAL A 326 0.06 37.69 -2.63
N TRP A 327 0.68 37.78 -1.46
CA TRP A 327 1.31 36.63 -0.79
C TRP A 327 1.10 36.70 0.71
N LEU A 328 1.38 35.59 1.38
CA LEU A 328 1.24 35.47 2.83
C LEU A 328 2.61 35.60 3.48
N ASN A 329 2.74 36.48 4.47
CA ASN A 329 3.83 36.43 5.43
C ASN A 329 3.36 35.65 6.66
N VAL A 330 4.09 34.59 7.00
CA VAL A 330 3.78 33.74 8.16
C VAL A 330 4.72 34.14 9.29
N GLU A 331 4.16 34.73 10.34
CA GLU A 331 4.88 35.15 11.53
C GLU A 331 4.56 34.22 12.71
N PRO A 332 5.43 34.09 13.73
CA PRO A 332 5.22 33.17 14.85
C PRO A 332 3.92 33.40 15.64
N ARG A 333 3.30 34.58 15.51
CA ARG A 333 2.10 35.00 16.26
C ARG A 333 0.90 35.37 15.37
N GLY A 334 1.01 35.23 14.05
CA GLY A 334 -0.05 35.67 13.13
C GLY A 334 0.31 35.49 11.66
N ARG A 335 -0.62 35.84 10.79
CA ARG A 335 -0.43 35.80 9.34
C ARG A 335 -0.79 37.16 8.77
N THR A 336 0.06 37.68 7.90
CA THR A 336 -0.14 38.98 7.26
C THR A 336 -0.31 38.77 5.76
N LEU A 337 -1.43 39.22 5.22
CA LEU A 337 -1.61 39.30 3.76
C LEU A 337 -0.84 40.50 3.26
N VAL A 338 0.00 40.28 2.26
CA VAL A 338 0.83 41.31 1.66
C VAL A 338 0.33 41.54 0.24
N VAL A 339 -0.08 42.77 -0.08
CA VAL A 339 -0.61 43.18 -1.38
C VAL A 339 0.34 44.21 -1.99
N ALA A 340 0.94 43.88 -3.13
CA ALA A 340 1.79 44.81 -3.88
C ALA A 340 1.19 45.07 -5.25
N GLU A 341 0.79 46.31 -5.49
CA GLU A 341 0.29 46.76 -6.80
C GLU A 341 1.43 46.85 -7.81
N ASP A 342 1.18 46.43 -9.05
CA ASP A 342 2.19 46.50 -10.09
C ASP A 342 2.54 47.95 -10.42
N GLY A 343 3.83 48.31 -10.29
CA GLY A 343 4.33 49.66 -10.53
C GLY A 343 4.36 50.57 -9.30
N SER A 344 3.87 50.11 -8.14
CA SER A 344 3.97 50.84 -6.87
C SER A 344 5.13 50.31 -6.01
N PRO A 345 5.99 51.17 -5.43
CA PRO A 345 7.01 50.74 -4.48
C PRO A 345 6.44 50.43 -3.09
N THR A 346 5.20 50.83 -2.81
CA THR A 346 4.55 50.61 -1.51
C THR A 346 3.78 49.31 -1.51
N VAL A 347 3.93 48.56 -0.42
CA VAL A 347 3.26 47.28 -0.21
C VAL A 347 2.28 47.43 0.96
N HIS A 348 1.04 46.98 0.78
CA HIS A 348 0.02 47.02 1.81
C HIS A 348 0.04 45.72 2.62
N CYS A 349 0.16 45.84 3.95
CA CYS A 349 0.30 44.71 4.86
C CYS A 349 -0.93 44.63 5.78
N ILE A 350 -1.70 43.56 5.65
CA ILE A 350 -2.99 43.39 6.31
C ILE A 350 -2.90 42.22 7.31
N PRO A 351 -2.96 42.47 8.64
CA PRO A 351 -2.92 41.40 9.63
C PRO A 351 -4.22 40.60 9.61
N LEU A 352 -4.12 39.29 9.43
CA LEU A 352 -5.26 38.38 9.32
C LEU A 352 -5.58 37.70 10.65
N ALA A 353 -6.87 37.52 10.92
CA ALA A 353 -7.40 36.70 12.02
C ALA A 353 -7.93 35.35 11.51
N PRO A 354 -7.85 34.28 12.30
CA PRO A 354 -8.39 32.97 11.92
C PRO A 354 -9.93 33.03 11.85
N ALA A 355 -10.50 32.46 10.79
CA ALA A 355 -11.94 32.49 10.48
C ALA A 355 -12.54 31.11 10.17
N GLY A 356 -11.86 30.03 10.61
CA GLY A 356 -12.33 28.65 10.54
C GLY A 356 -11.68 27.80 9.46
N ASP A 357 -11.99 26.51 9.44
CA ASP A 357 -11.44 25.54 8.48
C ASP A 357 -12.47 25.16 7.41
N GLN A 358 -12.00 24.84 6.20
CA GLN A 358 -12.84 24.46 5.07
C GLN A 358 -12.14 23.40 4.21
N ILE A 359 -12.91 22.65 3.40
CA ILE A 359 -12.37 21.75 2.38
C ILE A 359 -12.68 22.33 0.99
N VAL A 360 -11.66 22.53 0.17
CA VAL A 360 -11.78 23.01 -1.21
C VAL A 360 -11.20 21.96 -2.16
N ASN A 361 -12.04 21.38 -3.02
CA ASN A 361 -11.64 20.32 -3.96
C ASN A 361 -10.88 19.15 -3.27
N GLY A 362 -11.30 18.78 -2.07
CA GLY A 362 -10.67 17.72 -1.27
C GLY A 362 -9.41 18.13 -0.48
N LEU A 363 -8.92 19.37 -0.65
CA LEU A 363 -7.79 19.89 0.11
C LEU A 363 -8.30 20.61 1.38
N PRO A 364 -7.85 20.23 2.59
CA PRO A 364 -8.15 20.98 3.81
C PRO A 364 -7.42 22.33 3.79
N VAL A 365 -8.16 23.42 3.96
CA VAL A 365 -7.67 24.80 3.95
C VAL A 365 -8.16 25.55 5.18
N GLN A 366 -7.36 26.49 5.66
CA GLN A 366 -7.72 27.39 6.73
C GLN A 366 -8.17 28.73 6.13
N ARG A 367 -9.29 29.25 6.62
CA ARG A 367 -9.81 30.57 6.26
C ARG A 367 -9.26 31.61 7.22
N TRP A 368 -8.77 32.70 6.66
CA TRP A 368 -8.23 33.86 7.37
C TRP A 368 -8.91 35.11 6.86
N GLN A 369 -9.24 36.05 7.75
CA GLN A 369 -9.97 37.26 7.41
C GLN A 369 -9.44 38.50 8.13
N ALA A 370 -9.56 39.65 7.47
CA ALA A 370 -9.29 40.96 8.07
C ALA A 370 -10.29 41.99 7.55
N PRO A 371 -11.09 42.61 8.42
CA PRO A 371 -11.86 43.80 8.07
C PRO A 371 -10.99 45.06 8.19
N GLU A 372 -11.00 45.89 7.16
CA GLU A 372 -10.35 47.20 7.12
C GLU A 372 -11.42 48.26 6.79
N ALA A 373 -11.60 49.24 7.68
CA ALA A 373 -12.50 50.36 7.42
C ALA A 373 -11.69 51.51 6.82
N ALA A 374 -12.11 52.00 5.64
CA ALA A 374 -11.60 53.26 5.14
C ALA A 374 -12.25 54.41 5.93
N GLY A 375 -11.49 55.48 6.17
CA GLY A 375 -11.98 56.67 6.88
C GLY A 375 -13.23 57.26 6.23
N ALA A 376 -14.04 57.97 7.01
CA ALA A 376 -15.21 58.64 6.46
C ALA A 376 -14.76 59.78 5.54
N ASP A 377 -15.04 59.65 4.24
CA ASP A 377 -14.84 60.73 3.29
C ASP A 377 -15.87 61.85 3.58
N GLY A 378 -15.50 63.09 3.26
CA GLY A 378 -16.30 64.29 3.54
C GLY A 378 -17.72 64.24 2.97
N ALA A 379 -18.51 65.28 3.24
CA ALA A 379 -19.92 65.37 2.83
C ALA A 379 -20.11 66.19 1.53
N PRO A 380 -19.77 65.69 0.34
CA PRO A 380 -20.08 66.39 -0.89
C PRO A 380 -21.58 66.41 -1.14
N ASP A 381 -22.02 67.41 -1.91
CA ASP A 381 -23.34 67.41 -2.52
C ASP A 381 -23.39 66.34 -3.61
N VAL A 382 -24.36 65.43 -3.50
CA VAL A 382 -24.58 64.32 -4.43
C VAL A 382 -25.97 64.44 -5.03
N THR A 383 -26.06 64.42 -6.36
CA THR A 383 -27.35 64.45 -7.04
C THR A 383 -28.00 63.06 -7.07
N LEU A 384 -29.31 63.04 -7.32
CA LEU A 384 -30.06 61.79 -7.45
C LEU A 384 -29.54 60.93 -8.63
N ASP A 385 -29.12 61.56 -9.72
CA ASP A 385 -28.54 60.88 -10.89
C ASP A 385 -27.15 60.31 -10.60
N GLN A 386 -26.32 61.03 -9.82
CA GLN A 386 -25.02 60.51 -9.36
C GLN A 386 -25.21 59.28 -8.46
N LEU A 387 -26.14 59.32 -7.50
CA LEU A 387 -26.45 58.15 -6.67
C LEU A 387 -26.91 56.98 -7.52
N ARG A 388 -27.79 57.23 -8.52
CA ARG A 388 -28.25 56.21 -9.46
C ARG A 388 -27.11 55.60 -10.26
N SER A 389 -26.13 56.40 -10.67
CA SER A 389 -24.95 55.92 -11.38
C SER A 389 -24.06 55.02 -10.51
N MET A 390 -23.89 55.38 -9.23
CA MET A 390 -23.08 54.63 -8.26
C MET A 390 -23.70 53.28 -7.90
N THR A 391 -25.03 53.16 -7.94
CA THR A 391 -25.78 51.93 -7.61
C THR A 391 -26.17 51.09 -8.84
N GLY A 392 -25.42 51.23 -9.95
CA GLY A 392 -25.64 50.41 -11.15
C GLY A 392 -26.96 50.69 -11.86
N GLY A 393 -27.44 51.93 -11.81
CA GLY A 393 -28.63 52.39 -12.55
C GLY A 393 -29.96 52.30 -11.79
N ARG A 394 -29.95 51.80 -10.54
CA ARG A 394 -31.16 51.63 -9.71
C ARG A 394 -31.15 52.59 -8.52
N LEU A 395 -32.24 53.32 -8.28
CA LEU A 395 -32.32 54.18 -7.10
C LEU A 395 -32.41 53.36 -5.81
N PRO A 396 -31.67 53.74 -4.75
CA PRO A 396 -31.83 53.16 -3.41
C PRO A 396 -33.28 53.23 -2.92
N VAL A 397 -33.67 52.23 -2.14
CA VAL A 397 -35.03 52.13 -1.61
C VAL A 397 -35.40 53.39 -0.79
N GLY A 398 -36.49 54.04 -1.18
CA GLY A 398 -37.02 55.25 -0.52
C GLY A 398 -36.50 56.58 -1.07
N LEU A 399 -35.72 56.58 -2.15
CA LEU A 399 -35.41 57.78 -2.94
C LEU A 399 -36.24 57.78 -4.23
N ALA A 400 -36.86 58.91 -4.55
CA ALA A 400 -37.67 59.08 -5.76
C ALA A 400 -37.58 60.51 -6.30
N PRO A 401 -37.47 60.71 -7.63
CA PRO A 401 -37.31 62.04 -8.23
C PRO A 401 -38.37 63.06 -7.79
N GLY A 402 -39.63 62.63 -7.65
CA GLY A 402 -40.73 63.52 -7.25
C GLY A 402 -40.88 63.77 -5.75
N ARG A 403 -40.15 63.05 -4.88
CA ARG A 403 -40.23 63.21 -3.41
C ARG A 403 -38.92 63.70 -2.79
N THR A 404 -37.79 63.28 -3.36
CA THR A 404 -36.44 63.56 -2.87
C THR A 404 -35.61 64.02 -4.07
N PRO A 405 -35.75 65.27 -4.52
CA PRO A 405 -35.11 65.75 -5.75
C PRO A 405 -33.59 65.94 -5.62
N GLY A 406 -33.04 66.00 -4.40
CA GLY A 406 -31.63 66.32 -4.16
C GLY A 406 -31.32 67.82 -4.38
N PRO A 407 -30.04 68.23 -4.29
CA PRO A 407 -28.88 67.43 -3.91
C PRO A 407 -28.90 67.01 -2.44
N PHE A 408 -28.20 65.91 -2.13
CA PHE A 408 -28.05 65.35 -0.79
C PHE A 408 -26.63 65.59 -0.27
N LEU A 409 -26.48 65.89 1.01
CA LEU A 409 -25.19 65.84 1.69
C LEU A 409 -24.92 64.38 2.07
N GLY A 410 -23.89 63.77 1.48
CA GLY A 410 -23.57 62.36 1.68
C GLY A 410 -22.28 62.14 2.45
N GLN A 411 -22.36 61.59 3.68
CA GLN A 411 -21.17 61.09 4.38
C GLN A 411 -20.92 59.63 4.00
N TRP A 412 -19.70 59.28 3.62
CA TRP A 412 -19.39 57.95 3.12
C TRP A 412 -18.64 57.13 4.16
N ALA A 413 -18.92 55.83 4.22
CA ALA A 413 -18.13 54.87 4.97
C ALA A 413 -17.94 53.61 4.14
N THR A 414 -16.71 53.13 4.06
CA THR A 414 -16.36 51.91 3.31
C THR A 414 -15.72 50.91 4.25
N THR A 415 -16.19 49.67 4.20
CA THR A 415 -15.53 48.53 4.86
C THR A 415 -15.10 47.52 3.80
N THR A 416 -13.82 47.16 3.78
CA THR A 416 -13.26 46.11 2.93
C THR A 416 -12.94 44.89 3.80
N VAL A 417 -13.38 43.71 3.38
CA VAL A 417 -13.06 42.45 4.04
C VAL A 417 -12.14 41.64 3.14
N TYR A 418 -10.92 41.39 3.60
CA TYR A 418 -10.00 40.47 2.95
C TYR A 418 -10.28 39.07 3.47
N THR A 419 -10.44 38.11 2.56
CA THR A 419 -10.57 36.68 2.89
C THR A 419 -9.51 35.89 2.13
N VAL A 420 -8.75 35.09 2.85
CA VAL A 420 -7.64 34.28 2.31
C VAL A 420 -7.84 32.83 2.72
N LEU A 421 -7.79 31.91 1.76
CA LEU A 421 -7.74 30.47 2.01
C LEU A 421 -6.30 30.00 1.90
N VAL A 422 -5.82 29.29 2.93
CA VAL A 422 -4.41 28.91 3.06
C VAL A 422 -4.28 27.41 3.32
N HIS A 423 -3.31 26.77 2.68
CA HIS A 423 -2.86 25.41 3.01
C HIS A 423 -1.38 25.45 3.40
N GLY A 424 -1.07 25.22 4.68
CA GLY A 424 0.28 25.43 5.21
C GLY A 424 0.68 26.90 5.11
N ASP A 425 1.67 27.20 4.27
CA ASP A 425 2.18 28.55 3.98
C ASP A 425 1.75 29.06 2.59
N SER A 426 0.96 28.27 1.84
CA SER A 426 0.55 28.59 0.47
C SER A 426 -0.85 29.19 0.41
N VAL A 427 -1.00 30.29 -0.33
CA VAL A 427 -2.29 30.93 -0.61
C VAL A 427 -3.03 30.14 -1.69
N VAL A 428 -4.15 29.53 -1.32
CA VAL A 428 -5.02 28.75 -2.22
C VAL A 428 -5.97 29.67 -2.99
N SER A 429 -6.55 30.66 -2.31
CA SER A 429 -7.33 31.74 -2.93
C SER A 429 -7.29 32.98 -2.04
N ALA A 430 -7.50 34.15 -2.63
CA ALA A 430 -7.58 35.40 -1.91
C ALA A 430 -8.61 36.33 -2.58
N GLN A 431 -9.37 37.06 -1.77
CA GLN A 431 -10.36 38.02 -2.25
C GLN A 431 -10.43 39.23 -1.32
N ALA A 432 -10.70 40.39 -1.90
CA ALA A 432 -11.08 41.61 -1.20
C ALA A 432 -12.49 42.00 -1.65
N THR A 433 -13.38 42.18 -0.68
CA THR A 433 -14.76 42.59 -0.95
C THR A 433 -15.10 43.81 -0.12
N SER A 434 -15.46 44.89 -0.79
CA SER A 434 -15.83 46.15 -0.17
C SER A 434 -17.35 46.29 -0.09
N ASN A 435 -17.82 47.05 0.89
CA ASN A 435 -19.19 47.52 0.96
C ASN A 435 -19.15 49.00 1.31
N ARG A 436 -19.54 49.85 0.35
CA ARG A 436 -19.64 51.30 0.56
C ARG A 436 -21.06 51.66 0.98
N THR A 437 -21.17 52.42 2.05
CA THR A 437 -22.42 52.98 2.55
C THR A 437 -22.37 54.50 2.55
N ALA A 438 -23.52 55.14 2.41
CA ALA A 438 -23.67 56.59 2.46
C ALA A 438 -24.77 56.97 3.43
N LEU A 439 -24.48 57.90 4.33
CA LEU A 439 -25.48 58.58 5.15
C LEU A 439 -25.88 59.87 4.44
N LEU A 440 -27.10 59.89 3.90
CA LEU A 440 -27.64 61.01 3.13
C LEU A 440 -28.50 61.91 4.03
N THR A 441 -28.30 63.23 3.91
CA THR A 441 -29.12 64.26 4.57
C THR A 441 -29.51 65.35 3.57
N GLY A 442 -30.58 66.09 3.84
CA GLY A 442 -31.07 67.14 2.93
C GLY A 442 -31.82 66.60 1.70
N GLY A 443 -31.92 67.38 0.64
CA GLY A 443 -32.45 66.93 -0.66
C GLY A 443 -33.91 66.45 -0.68
N GLY A 444 -34.73 66.87 0.30
CA GLY A 444 -36.12 66.43 0.47
C GLY A 444 -36.32 65.26 1.44
N LEU A 445 -35.27 64.80 2.11
CA LEU A 445 -35.37 63.79 3.17
C LEU A 445 -35.87 64.40 4.49
N THR A 446 -36.75 63.70 5.18
CA THR A 446 -37.25 64.09 6.52
C THR A 446 -36.28 63.76 7.65
N GLY A 447 -35.22 62.99 7.38
CA GLY A 447 -34.18 62.60 8.31
C GLY A 447 -33.01 61.93 7.60
N ALA A 448 -31.91 61.70 8.32
CA ALA A 448 -30.74 61.04 7.75
C ALA A 448 -31.07 59.61 7.30
N LYS A 449 -30.59 59.21 6.11
CA LYS A 449 -30.88 57.91 5.51
C LYS A 449 -29.61 57.21 5.08
N THR A 450 -29.39 56.01 5.59
CA THR A 450 -28.28 55.15 5.16
C THR A 450 -28.66 54.38 3.90
N VAL A 451 -27.80 54.43 2.88
CA VAL A 451 -27.92 53.64 1.65
C VAL A 451 -26.64 52.83 1.42
N SER A 452 -26.78 51.58 0.98
CA SER A 452 -25.65 50.77 0.52
C SER A 452 -25.47 50.97 -0.98
N LEU A 453 -24.23 51.23 -1.38
CA LEU A 453 -23.83 51.46 -2.77
C LEU A 453 -23.20 50.22 -3.41
N GLY A 454 -22.93 49.17 -2.62
CA GLY A 454 -22.32 47.93 -3.09
C GLY A 454 -20.80 47.94 -3.06
N GLY A 455 -20.21 47.09 -3.90
CA GLY A 455 -18.76 46.89 -4.01
C GLY A 455 -18.02 48.05 -4.65
N LEU A 456 -16.70 48.03 -4.53
CA LEU A 456 -15.82 49.02 -5.14
C LEU A 456 -15.17 48.46 -6.41
N PRO A 457 -14.79 49.34 -7.37
CA PRO A 457 -13.99 48.91 -8.53
C PRO A 457 -12.65 48.26 -8.16
N THR A 458 -12.13 48.59 -6.96
CA THR A 458 -10.91 48.05 -6.37
C THR A 458 -11.11 46.66 -5.75
N ASP A 459 -12.32 46.10 -5.77
CA ASP A 459 -12.57 44.73 -5.33
C ASP A 459 -11.92 43.75 -6.31
N TRP A 460 -11.22 42.76 -5.75
CA TRP A 460 -10.46 41.78 -6.53
C TRP A 460 -10.61 40.38 -5.94
N THR A 461 -10.38 39.38 -6.79
CA THR A 461 -10.38 37.97 -6.38
C THR A 461 -9.37 37.21 -7.23
N THR A 462 -8.77 36.17 -6.67
CA THR A 462 -7.95 35.23 -7.44
C THR A 462 -8.78 34.53 -8.50
N SER A 463 -8.17 34.21 -9.65
CA SER A 463 -8.92 33.58 -10.73
C SER A 463 -9.24 32.11 -10.40
N GLY A 464 -10.49 31.70 -10.63
CA GLY A 464 -10.94 30.32 -10.37
C GLY A 464 -10.14 29.22 -11.11
N PRO A 465 -9.64 29.44 -12.35
CA PRO A 465 -8.72 28.51 -13.00
C PRO A 465 -7.36 28.40 -12.30
N GLU A 466 -6.77 29.52 -11.86
CA GLU A 466 -5.49 29.51 -11.15
C GLU A 466 -5.61 28.90 -9.75
N ASP A 467 -6.74 29.12 -9.06
CA ASP A 467 -7.02 28.48 -7.78
C ASP A 467 -7.05 26.96 -7.93
N ARG A 468 -7.73 26.45 -8.97
CA ARG A 468 -7.74 25.01 -9.28
C ARG A 468 -6.36 24.47 -9.65
N ALA A 469 -5.57 25.22 -10.43
CA ALA A 469 -4.20 24.85 -10.76
C ALA A 469 -3.29 24.81 -9.52
N THR A 470 -3.48 25.77 -8.61
CA THR A 470 -2.73 25.84 -7.34
C THR A 470 -3.06 24.65 -6.43
N VAL A 471 -4.34 24.31 -6.28
CA VAL A 471 -4.76 23.11 -5.54
C VAL A 471 -4.15 21.85 -6.17
N ALA A 472 -4.21 21.71 -7.50
CA ALA A 472 -3.62 20.58 -8.20
C ALA A 472 -2.10 20.48 -7.98
N ASN A 473 -1.39 21.62 -7.98
CA ASN A 473 0.04 21.68 -7.72
C ASN A 473 0.40 21.30 -6.27
N ILE A 474 -0.36 21.77 -5.29
CA ILE A 474 -0.16 21.42 -3.87
C ILE A 474 -0.33 19.91 -3.67
N VAL A 475 -1.39 19.33 -4.24
CA VAL A 475 -1.66 17.88 -4.18
C VAL A 475 -0.57 17.08 -4.91
N ALA A 476 -0.15 17.53 -6.09
CA ALA A 476 0.95 16.90 -6.84
C ALA A 476 2.30 16.99 -6.10
N GLY A 477 2.56 18.10 -5.42
CA GLY A 477 3.77 18.30 -4.61
C GLY A 477 3.83 17.39 -3.38
N ALA A 478 2.68 17.11 -2.74
CA ALA A 478 2.59 16.12 -1.67
C ALA A 478 2.90 14.71 -2.20
N ARG A 479 2.35 14.33 -3.36
CA ARG A 479 2.61 13.04 -4.03
C ARG A 479 4.09 12.86 -4.39
N ASN A 480 4.70 13.88 -4.99
CA ASN A 480 6.12 13.88 -5.35
C ASN A 480 7.07 13.78 -4.15
N ARG A 481 6.69 14.25 -2.95
CA ARG A 481 7.50 14.05 -1.73
C ARG A 481 7.55 12.59 -1.30
N GLY A 482 6.43 11.87 -1.38
CA GLY A 482 6.36 10.43 -1.12
C GLY A 482 7.19 9.62 -2.12
N ASP A 483 7.13 9.98 -3.40
CA ASP A 483 7.92 9.31 -4.43
C ASP A 483 9.43 9.59 -4.28
N ARG A 484 9.82 10.81 -3.89
CA ARG A 484 11.22 11.13 -3.56
C ARG A 484 11.75 10.29 -2.40
N GLN A 485 10.96 10.13 -1.33
CA GLN A 485 11.36 9.26 -0.21
C GLN A 485 11.51 7.80 -0.64
N LEU A 486 10.66 7.33 -1.57
CA LEU A 486 10.80 5.99 -2.13
C LEU A 486 12.12 5.83 -2.89
N TRP A 487 12.42 6.73 -3.83
CA TRP A 487 13.60 6.62 -4.70
C TRP A 487 14.92 6.89 -3.99
N HIS A 488 14.96 7.86 -3.08
CA HIS A 488 16.23 8.29 -2.46
C HIS A 488 16.49 7.66 -1.08
N VAL A 489 15.47 7.14 -0.40
CA VAL A 489 15.63 6.60 0.96
C VAL A 489 15.30 5.12 1.00
N TRP A 490 14.06 4.74 0.68
CA TRP A 490 13.60 3.37 0.92
C TRP A 490 14.20 2.34 -0.05
N LEU A 491 14.19 2.61 -1.34
CA LEU A 491 14.70 1.68 -2.36
C LEU A 491 16.21 1.44 -2.19
N PRO A 492 17.05 2.48 -1.98
CA PRO A 492 18.46 2.29 -1.62
C PRO A 492 18.67 1.51 -0.31
N LEU A 493 17.83 1.74 0.69
CA LEU A 493 17.92 1.05 1.98
C LEU A 493 17.57 -0.45 1.87
N VAL A 494 16.54 -0.79 1.09
CA VAL A 494 16.21 -2.19 0.78
C VAL A 494 17.36 -2.87 0.04
N LEU A 495 17.89 -2.23 -1.01
CA LEU A 495 19.04 -2.74 -1.75
C LEU A 495 20.28 -2.91 -0.86
N ALA A 496 20.52 -1.98 0.06
CA ALA A 496 21.59 -2.08 1.06
C ALA A 496 21.37 -3.25 2.03
N GLY A 497 20.12 -3.49 2.46
CA GLY A 497 19.74 -4.65 3.26
C GLY A 497 20.04 -5.98 2.55
N PHE A 498 19.69 -6.09 1.27
CA PHE A 498 20.04 -7.26 0.44
C PHE A 498 21.55 -7.40 0.23
N ALA A 499 22.27 -6.29 0.04
CA ALA A 499 23.73 -6.28 -0.05
C ALA A 499 24.38 -6.76 1.25
N PHE A 500 23.82 -6.40 2.40
CA PHE A 500 24.28 -6.86 3.71
C PHE A 500 24.02 -8.36 3.92
N ALA A 501 22.81 -8.84 3.61
CA ALA A 501 22.46 -10.26 3.74
C ALA A 501 23.33 -11.15 2.85
N SER A 502 23.62 -10.70 1.62
CA SER A 502 24.54 -11.40 0.71
C SER A 502 25.99 -11.40 1.20
N ALA A 503 26.49 -10.27 1.72
CA ALA A 503 27.82 -10.19 2.34
C ALA A 503 27.94 -11.09 3.58
N TRP A 504 26.91 -11.10 4.43
CA TRP A 504 26.86 -11.96 5.62
C TRP A 504 26.87 -13.44 5.24
N SER A 505 26.08 -13.84 4.25
CA SER A 505 26.06 -15.20 3.72
C SER A 505 27.42 -15.61 3.14
N ALA A 506 28.14 -14.68 2.49
CA ALA A 506 29.49 -14.91 1.99
C ALA A 506 30.46 -15.19 3.15
N ILE A 507 30.46 -14.36 4.20
CA ILE A 507 31.30 -14.54 5.39
C ILE A 507 31.00 -15.86 6.10
N ALA A 508 29.72 -16.20 6.27
CA ALA A 508 29.28 -17.45 6.86
C ALA A 508 29.77 -18.67 6.06
N SER A 509 29.74 -18.59 4.72
CA SER A 509 30.23 -19.66 3.85
C SER A 509 31.73 -19.91 3.97
N VAL A 510 32.52 -18.86 4.24
CA VAL A 510 33.98 -18.98 4.46
C VAL A 510 34.30 -19.61 5.81
N ARG A 511 33.58 -19.23 6.89
CA ARG A 511 33.76 -19.80 8.24
C ARG A 511 33.44 -21.29 8.31
N ILE A 512 32.41 -21.75 7.59
CA ILE A 512 32.06 -23.17 7.55
C ILE A 512 33.14 -23.97 6.80
N SER A 513 33.68 -23.41 5.71
CA SER A 513 34.77 -24.05 4.96
C SER A 513 36.09 -24.11 5.72
N SER A 514 36.40 -23.15 6.60
CA SER A 514 37.60 -23.22 7.45
C SER A 514 37.46 -24.29 8.53
N LYS A 515 36.28 -24.38 9.16
CA LYS A 515 36.01 -25.36 10.22
C LYS A 515 36.10 -26.82 9.72
N GLN A 516 35.53 -27.13 8.55
CA GLN A 516 35.66 -28.47 7.95
C GLN A 516 37.11 -28.81 7.55
N ARG A 517 37.93 -27.79 7.24
CA ARG A 517 39.34 -27.99 6.88
C ARG A 517 40.23 -28.24 8.10
N ASP A 518 39.88 -27.66 9.24
CA ASP A 518 40.56 -27.91 10.52
C ASP A 518 40.18 -29.27 11.12
N GLU A 519 38.91 -29.67 11.03
CA GLU A 519 38.45 -31.02 11.44
C GLU A 519 39.05 -32.13 10.55
N GLY A 520 39.21 -31.90 9.24
CA GLY A 520 39.90 -32.85 8.36
C GLY A 520 41.39 -32.99 8.68
N LYS A 521 42.06 -31.90 9.08
CA LYS A 521 43.48 -31.92 9.47
C LYS A 521 43.72 -32.56 10.84
N SER A 522 42.79 -32.47 11.79
CA SER A 522 42.95 -33.15 13.08
C SER A 522 42.86 -34.67 12.93
N VAL A 523 41.96 -35.17 12.07
CA VAL A 523 41.79 -36.60 11.80
C VAL A 523 43.01 -37.20 11.07
N ASP A 524 43.59 -36.50 10.10
CA ASP A 524 44.84 -36.94 9.44
C ASP A 524 46.09 -36.78 10.32
N GLY A 525 46.06 -35.87 11.30
CA GLY A 525 47.13 -35.71 12.28
C GLY A 525 47.18 -36.83 13.34
N GLU A 526 46.03 -37.40 13.69
CA GLU A 526 45.92 -38.53 14.62
C GLU A 526 46.25 -39.89 13.97
N SER A 527 45.96 -40.06 12.67
CA SER A 527 46.28 -41.32 11.95
C SER A 527 47.80 -41.54 11.77
N HIS A 528 48.60 -40.47 11.73
CA HIS A 528 50.06 -40.55 11.62
C HIS A 528 50.81 -40.79 12.94
N ARG A 529 50.15 -40.75 14.10
CA ARG A 529 50.80 -40.93 15.42
C ARG A 529 50.70 -42.34 16.01
N SER A 530 50.03 -43.28 15.34
CA SER A 530 49.75 -44.63 15.84
C SER A 530 50.51 -45.70 15.05
N SER A 531 51.84 -45.74 15.09
CA SER A 531 52.59 -46.97 14.76
C SER A 531 54.03 -46.93 15.25
N SER A 532 54.24 -47.11 16.56
CA SER A 532 55.53 -47.59 17.07
C SER A 532 55.31 -48.32 18.39
N VAL A 533 54.85 -49.57 18.30
CA VAL A 533 54.94 -50.55 19.39
C VAL A 533 56.10 -51.49 19.04
N PRO A 534 57.18 -51.55 19.82
CA PRO A 534 58.25 -52.51 19.59
C PRO A 534 57.78 -53.88 20.09
N VAL A 535 57.93 -54.89 19.23
CA VAL A 535 57.71 -56.30 19.59
C VAL A 535 58.96 -56.79 20.32
N SER A 536 58.78 -57.37 21.50
CA SER A 536 59.76 -58.21 22.20
C SER A 536 59.02 -59.37 22.84
#